data_AF-A0AAU0VWW9-F1
#
_entry.id   AF-A0AAU0VWW9-F1
#
_cell.length_a   1.000
_cell.length_b   1.000
_cell.length_c   1.000
_cell.angle_alpha   90.00
_cell.angle_beta   90.00
_cell.angle_gamma   90.00
#
_symmetry.space_group_name_H-M   'P 1'
#
loop_
_entity.id
_entity.type
_entity.pdbx_description
1 polymer ?
#
loop_
_entity_poly.entity_id
_entity_poly.type
_entity_poly.pdbx_seq_one_letter_code
_entity_poly.pdbx_strand_id
1 'polypeptide(L)'
;MIEKALQAADEQQEAVVRAVFRAAGLLWQCKRRSCLFDNSTARELCEKCGRQRNGRRIQDDIPVSAHPDDFELLREALKEYFAQAGADLPDAVTFTLKSEKRWSRYDATLHFGPRVQSHDFDREVGMALDDLGRAYDFGESLRVALYR
;
A
#
# COMPACT_ATOMS: atom_id res chain seq x y z
N MET A 1 -20.77 5.47 12.42
CA MET A 1 -20.93 6.18 13.71
C MET A 1 -20.44 7.61 13.60
N ILE A 2 -19.21 7.86 13.11
CA ILE A 2 -18.73 9.23 12.87
C ILE A 2 -19.54 10.00 11.83
N GLU A 3 -19.95 9.37 10.73
CA GLU A 3 -20.77 10.01 9.68
C GLU A 3 -22.08 10.58 10.21
N LYS A 4 -22.77 9.84 11.10
CA LYS A 4 -23.99 10.32 11.76
C LYS A 4 -23.72 11.52 12.68
N ALA A 5 -22.56 11.53 13.36
CA ALA A 5 -22.16 12.64 14.22
C ALA A 5 -21.76 13.88 13.41
N LEU A 6 -21.09 13.70 12.26
CA LEU A 6 -20.72 14.79 11.35
C LEU A 6 -21.96 15.37 10.63
N GLN A 7 -22.93 14.53 10.25
CA GLN A 7 -24.20 14.97 9.64
C GLN A 7 -25.06 15.80 10.59
N ALA A 8 -24.93 15.60 11.90
CA ALA A 8 -25.68 16.32 12.92
C ALA A 8 -24.94 17.58 13.43
N ALA A 9 -23.72 17.83 12.96
CA ALA A 9 -22.86 18.92 13.39
C ALA A 9 -22.84 20.05 12.35
N ASP A 10 -22.83 21.30 12.81
CA ASP A 10 -22.46 22.45 11.98
C ASP A 10 -20.92 22.51 11.73
N GLU A 11 -20.46 23.44 10.88
CA GLU A 11 -19.04 23.56 10.52
C GLU A 11 -18.11 23.77 11.73
N GLN A 12 -18.56 24.50 12.77
CA GLN A 12 -17.78 24.69 14.00
C GLN A 12 -17.75 23.42 14.85
N GLN A 13 -18.87 22.71 14.91
CA GLN A 13 -19.01 21.46 15.65
C GLN A 13 -18.25 20.31 14.97
N GLU A 14 -18.08 20.34 13.65
CA GLU A 14 -17.37 19.30 12.91
C GLU A 14 -15.93 19.13 13.41
N ALA A 15 -15.21 20.24 13.62
CA ALA A 15 -13.85 20.23 14.12
C ALA A 15 -13.76 19.62 15.54
N VAL A 16 -14.75 19.93 16.40
CA VAL A 16 -14.85 19.39 17.76
C VAL A 16 -15.16 17.90 17.72
N VAL A 17 -16.12 17.47 16.91
CA VAL A 17 -16.47 16.05 16.72
C VAL A 17 -15.24 15.27 16.27
N ARG A 18 -14.51 15.75 15.25
CA ARG A 18 -13.27 15.09 14.79
C ARG A 18 -12.23 15.00 15.90
N ALA A 19 -12.02 16.07 16.67
CA ALA A 19 -11.08 16.07 17.79
C ALA A 19 -11.46 15.04 18.87
N VAL A 20 -12.74 14.94 19.23
CA VAL A 20 -13.26 13.95 20.18
C VAL A 20 -13.03 12.53 19.66
N PHE A 21 -13.35 12.25 18.40
CA PHE A 21 -13.15 10.93 17.81
C PHE A 21 -11.66 10.54 17.70
N ARG A 22 -10.75 11.52 17.48
CA ARG A 22 -9.30 11.30 17.55
C ARG A 22 -8.86 10.98 18.99
N ALA A 23 -9.30 11.77 19.97
CA ALA A 23 -8.96 11.56 21.38
C ALA A 23 -9.47 10.21 21.91
N ALA A 24 -10.63 9.77 21.43
CA ALA A 24 -11.20 8.45 21.72
C ALA A 24 -10.52 7.29 20.96
N GLY A 25 -9.53 7.56 20.10
CA GLY A 25 -8.86 6.53 19.30
C GLY A 25 -9.77 5.85 18.27
N LEU A 26 -10.81 6.53 17.80
CA LEU A 26 -11.70 6.06 16.73
C LEU A 26 -11.27 6.58 15.35
N LEU A 27 -10.52 7.69 15.36
CA LEU A 27 -9.81 8.21 14.19
C LEU A 27 -8.32 8.36 14.47
N TRP A 28 -7.53 8.28 13.41
CA TRP A 28 -6.15 8.75 13.40
C TRP A 28 -5.93 9.69 12.23
N GLN A 29 -5.24 10.79 12.48
CA GLN A 29 -4.87 11.73 11.43
C GLN A 29 -3.53 11.32 10.82
N CYS A 30 -3.43 11.42 9.49
CA CYS A 30 -2.16 11.21 8.81
C CYS A 30 -1.08 12.16 9.36
N LYS A 31 0.06 11.62 9.81
CA LYS A 31 1.13 12.44 10.40
C LYS A 31 2.01 13.17 9.36
N ARG A 32 1.62 13.16 8.08
CA ARG A 32 2.26 13.99 7.04
C ARG A 32 1.78 15.42 7.21
N ARG A 33 2.70 16.38 7.35
CA ARG A 33 2.38 17.80 7.59
C ARG A 33 1.31 18.38 6.65
N SER A 34 1.30 17.98 5.38
CA SER A 34 0.34 18.46 4.37
C SER A 34 -0.94 17.62 4.23
N CYS A 35 -1.12 16.59 5.04
CA CYS A 35 -2.26 15.68 4.98
C CYS A 35 -3.00 15.68 6.32
N LEU A 36 -4.09 16.43 6.40
CA LEU A 36 -4.93 16.51 7.60
C LEU A 36 -6.08 15.49 7.58
N PHE A 37 -5.97 14.45 6.75
CA PHE A 37 -7.04 13.48 6.55
C PHE A 37 -7.21 12.56 7.76
N ASP A 38 -8.46 12.40 8.21
CA ASP A 38 -8.85 11.50 9.29
C ASP A 38 -9.19 10.11 8.76
N ASN A 39 -8.44 9.11 9.20
CA ASN A 39 -8.67 7.72 8.84
C ASN A 39 -9.27 6.98 10.03
N SER A 40 -10.08 5.95 9.77
CA SER A 40 -10.55 5.06 10.83
C SER A 40 -9.40 4.22 11.41
N THR A 41 -9.54 3.80 12.67
CA THR A 41 -8.60 2.87 13.31
C THR A 41 -8.68 1.42 12.83
N ALA A 42 -9.51 1.12 11.83
CA ALA A 42 -9.39 -0.12 11.07
C ALA A 42 -8.33 -0.02 9.96
N ARG A 43 -7.95 1.19 9.53
CA ARG A 43 -7.00 1.39 8.42
C ARG A 43 -5.56 1.44 8.88
N GLU A 44 -4.70 0.74 8.17
CA GLU A 44 -3.26 0.75 8.42
C GLU A 44 -2.55 1.86 7.62
N LEU A 45 -3.11 2.22 6.46
CA LEU A 45 -2.58 3.22 5.52
C LEU A 45 -3.56 4.39 5.35
N CYS A 46 -3.01 5.57 5.02
CA CYS A 46 -3.77 6.81 4.83
C CYS A 46 -4.38 6.88 3.42
N GLU A 47 -5.68 7.24 3.35
CA GLU A 47 -6.44 7.42 2.09
C GLU A 47 -5.80 8.30 1.05
N LYS A 48 -5.13 9.36 1.47
CA LYS A 48 -4.67 10.38 0.53
C LYS A 48 -3.25 10.15 0.02
N CYS A 49 -2.43 9.33 0.69
CA CYS A 49 -0.98 9.34 0.41
C CYS A 49 -0.17 8.10 0.81
N GLY A 50 -0.80 6.94 1.03
CA GLY A 50 -0.05 5.69 1.23
C GLY A 50 0.84 5.67 2.48
N ARG A 51 0.53 6.48 3.50
CA ARG A 51 1.31 6.58 4.74
C ARG A 51 0.68 5.80 5.87
N GLN A 52 1.52 5.15 6.65
CA GLN A 52 1.16 4.44 7.87
C GLN A 52 0.74 5.41 8.99
N ARG A 53 0.11 4.88 10.05
CA ARG A 53 -0.30 5.64 11.25
C ARG A 53 0.84 6.42 11.93
N ASN A 54 2.05 5.89 11.85
CA ASN A 54 3.26 6.53 12.39
C ASN A 54 3.78 7.68 11.49
N GLY A 55 3.16 7.91 10.32
CA GLY A 55 3.55 8.91 9.35
C GLY A 55 4.59 8.45 8.32
N ARG A 56 5.17 7.26 8.46
CA ARG A 56 6.09 6.69 7.47
C ARG A 56 5.32 6.31 6.21
N ARG A 57 5.95 6.37 5.04
CA ARG A 57 5.37 5.80 3.81
C ARG A 57 5.31 4.28 3.95
N ILE A 58 4.41 3.64 3.22
CA ILE A 58 4.51 2.19 2.96
C ILE A 58 5.94 1.88 2.51
N GLN A 59 6.54 0.80 2.97
CA GLN A 59 7.93 0.44 2.66
C GLN A 59 7.96 -0.91 1.96
N ASP A 60 9.10 -1.21 1.34
CA ASP A 60 9.34 -2.54 0.83
C ASP A 60 9.20 -3.59 1.95
N ASP A 61 8.72 -4.77 1.58
CA ASP A 61 8.73 -5.97 2.42
C ASP A 61 9.59 -7.00 1.68
N ILE A 62 10.84 -7.11 2.13
CA ILE A 62 11.88 -7.91 1.48
C ILE A 62 11.95 -9.25 2.24
N PRO A 63 11.54 -10.37 1.61
CA PRO A 63 11.67 -11.68 2.22
C PRO A 63 13.15 -12.02 2.39
N VAL A 64 13.48 -12.84 3.39
CA VAL A 64 14.87 -13.23 3.70
C VAL A 64 15.55 -13.89 2.50
N SER A 65 14.76 -14.49 1.61
CA SER A 65 15.24 -15.16 0.41
C SER A 65 15.66 -14.24 -0.74
N ALA A 66 15.35 -12.93 -0.69
CA ALA A 66 15.58 -11.99 -1.79
C ALA A 66 16.68 -10.96 -1.46
N HIS A 67 17.46 -10.56 -2.45
CA HIS A 67 18.45 -9.50 -2.29
C HIS A 67 17.79 -8.12 -2.53
N PRO A 68 18.16 -7.07 -1.78
CA PRO A 68 17.59 -5.73 -1.98
C PRO A 68 17.78 -5.17 -3.40
N ASP A 69 18.87 -5.51 -4.08
CA ASP A 69 19.14 -5.03 -5.45
C ASP A 69 18.12 -5.59 -6.46
N ASP A 70 17.57 -6.78 -6.20
CA ASP A 70 16.56 -7.41 -7.06
C ASP A 70 15.24 -6.63 -7.03
N PHE A 71 14.98 -5.89 -5.94
CA PHE A 71 13.79 -5.05 -5.80
C PHE A 71 13.85 -3.79 -6.65
N GLU A 72 15.04 -3.23 -6.89
CA GLU A 72 15.14 -2.01 -7.70
C GLU A 72 14.87 -2.30 -9.18
N LEU A 73 15.35 -3.44 -9.69
CA LEU A 73 15.00 -3.90 -11.05
C LEU A 73 13.50 -4.13 -11.20
N LEU A 74 12.89 -4.84 -10.25
CA LEU A 74 11.44 -5.05 -10.26
C LEU A 74 10.66 -3.73 -10.10
N ARG A 75 11.14 -2.79 -9.29
CA ARG A 75 10.52 -1.48 -9.10
C ARG A 75 10.51 -0.69 -10.39
N GLU A 76 11.62 -0.65 -11.12
CA GLU A 76 11.69 0.03 -12.41
C GLU A 76 10.78 -0.64 -13.44
N ALA A 77 10.77 -1.98 -13.52
CA ALA A 77 9.85 -2.70 -14.40
C ALA A 77 8.37 -2.40 -14.09
N LEU A 78 8.01 -2.31 -12.80
CA LEU A 78 6.67 -1.95 -12.36
C LEU A 78 6.29 -0.51 -12.74
N LYS A 79 7.19 0.45 -12.51
CA LYS A 79 6.95 1.85 -12.88
C LYS A 79 6.78 1.99 -14.39
N GLU A 80 7.63 1.31 -15.16
CA GLU A 80 7.54 1.30 -16.61
C GLU A 80 6.22 0.69 -17.09
N TYR A 81 5.80 -0.44 -16.51
CA TYR A 81 4.50 -1.06 -16.79
C TYR A 81 3.34 -0.07 -16.61
N PHE A 82 3.24 0.61 -15.47
CA PHE A 82 2.16 1.57 -15.22
C PHE A 82 2.25 2.80 -16.13
N ALA A 83 3.46 3.26 -16.43
CA ALA A 83 3.68 4.39 -17.34
C ALA A 83 3.22 4.05 -18.78
N GLN A 84 3.59 2.87 -19.29
CA GLN A 84 3.19 2.40 -20.62
C GLN A 84 1.69 2.11 -20.71
N ALA A 85 1.09 1.59 -19.65
CA ALA A 85 -0.35 1.34 -19.56
C ALA A 85 -1.19 2.62 -19.43
N GLY A 86 -0.57 3.78 -19.15
CA GLY A 86 -1.27 5.03 -18.87
C GLY A 86 -2.14 4.98 -17.60
N ALA A 87 -1.76 4.13 -16.64
CA ALA A 87 -2.50 3.88 -15.41
C ALA A 87 -1.88 4.63 -14.22
N ASP A 88 -2.70 4.86 -13.19
CA ASP A 88 -2.23 5.47 -11.94
C ASP A 88 -1.17 4.58 -11.27
N LEU A 89 -0.05 5.19 -10.87
CA LEU A 89 1.01 4.48 -10.14
C LEU A 89 0.55 4.18 -8.70
N PRO A 90 0.49 2.91 -8.27
CA PRO A 90 0.17 2.57 -6.89
C PRO A 90 1.29 2.98 -5.92
N ASP A 91 0.97 3.16 -4.65
CA ASP A 91 1.96 3.42 -3.59
C ASP A 91 2.90 2.22 -3.39
N ALA A 92 2.37 0.99 -3.58
CA ALA A 92 3.14 -0.25 -3.58
C ALA A 92 2.42 -1.37 -4.34
N VAL A 93 3.16 -2.42 -4.67
CA VAL A 93 2.63 -3.69 -5.20
C VAL A 93 3.08 -4.83 -4.29
N THR A 94 2.21 -5.78 -3.99
CA THR A 94 2.54 -6.98 -3.21
C THR A 94 2.32 -8.24 -4.03
N PHE A 95 3.32 -9.09 -4.09
CA PHE A 95 3.28 -10.41 -4.72
C PHE A 95 3.30 -11.48 -3.64
N THR A 96 2.58 -12.57 -3.87
CA THR A 96 2.55 -13.71 -2.96
C THR A 96 3.31 -14.87 -3.57
N LEU A 97 4.10 -15.57 -2.76
CA LEU A 97 4.74 -16.80 -3.17
C LEU A 97 3.73 -17.96 -3.20
N LYS A 98 3.60 -18.64 -4.35
CA LYS A 98 2.72 -19.82 -4.49
C LYS A 98 3.43 -21.09 -4.05
N SER A 99 2.66 -22.18 -3.95
CA SER A 99 3.11 -23.53 -3.56
C SER A 99 4.29 -24.04 -4.39
N GLU A 100 4.41 -23.60 -5.65
CA GLU A 100 5.49 -23.99 -6.57
C GLU A 100 6.81 -23.24 -6.30
N LYS A 101 6.89 -22.48 -5.19
CA LYS A 101 8.04 -21.61 -4.83
C LYS A 101 8.35 -20.59 -5.91
N ARG A 102 7.30 -20.02 -6.50
CA ARG A 102 7.38 -18.95 -7.50
C ARG A 102 6.52 -17.78 -7.07
N TRP A 103 7.03 -16.58 -7.31
CA TRP A 103 6.28 -15.35 -7.11
C TRP A 103 5.14 -15.29 -8.12
N SER A 104 3.92 -15.13 -7.63
CA SER A 104 2.75 -15.07 -8.49
C SER A 104 2.64 -13.69 -9.11
N ARG A 105 2.82 -13.58 -10.42
CA ARG A 105 2.40 -12.39 -11.19
C ARG A 105 0.88 -12.19 -11.22
N TYR A 106 0.14 -13.25 -10.90
CA TYR A 106 -1.32 -13.25 -10.84
C TYR A 106 -1.80 -12.95 -9.43
N ASP A 107 -2.93 -12.28 -9.32
CA ASP A 107 -3.54 -11.86 -8.04
C ASP A 107 -2.57 -11.03 -7.17
N ALA A 108 -1.76 -10.20 -7.82
CA ALA A 108 -0.89 -9.26 -7.12
C ALA A 108 -1.74 -8.14 -6.52
N THR A 109 -1.39 -7.68 -5.32
CA THR A 109 -2.13 -6.63 -4.62
C THR A 109 -1.52 -5.27 -4.91
N LEU A 110 -2.26 -4.41 -5.61
CA LEU A 110 -1.93 -2.99 -5.78
C LEU A 110 -2.43 -2.20 -4.56
N HIS A 111 -1.59 -1.32 -4.02
CA HIS A 111 -1.93 -0.48 -2.87
C HIS A 111 -2.08 0.98 -3.31
N PHE A 112 -3.29 1.54 -3.18
CA PHE A 112 -3.62 2.95 -3.41
C PHE A 112 -4.14 3.57 -2.11
N GLY A 113 -3.24 4.06 -1.26
CA GLY A 113 -3.60 4.37 0.12
C GLY A 113 -4.09 3.10 0.84
N PRO A 114 -5.32 3.07 1.39
CA PRO A 114 -5.96 1.91 1.99
C PRO A 114 -6.85 1.16 1.01
N ARG A 115 -7.00 1.63 -0.23
CA ARG A 115 -7.69 0.86 -1.27
C ARG A 115 -6.69 -0.14 -1.83
N VAL A 116 -7.07 -1.40 -1.81
CA VAL A 116 -6.32 -2.48 -2.44
C VAL A 116 -7.08 -2.99 -3.66
N GLN A 117 -6.34 -3.40 -4.68
CA GLN A 117 -6.91 -4.05 -5.87
C GLN A 117 -6.07 -5.26 -6.25
N SER A 118 -6.73 -6.34 -6.65
CA SER A 118 -6.05 -7.47 -7.28
C SER A 118 -5.75 -7.10 -8.74
N HIS A 119 -4.57 -7.50 -9.22
CA HIS A 119 -4.10 -7.24 -10.56
C HIS A 119 -3.26 -8.40 -11.08
N ASP A 120 -3.46 -8.73 -12.36
CA ASP A 120 -2.66 -9.71 -13.07
C ASP A 120 -1.66 -9.00 -13.96
N PHE A 121 -0.38 -9.23 -13.69
CA PHE A 121 0.69 -8.66 -14.50
C PHE A 121 1.03 -9.53 -15.72
N ASP A 122 1.62 -8.88 -16.72
CA ASP A 122 2.04 -9.50 -17.97
C ASP A 122 3.32 -10.35 -17.82
N ARG A 123 3.94 -10.69 -18.96
CA ARG A 123 5.14 -11.53 -18.98
C ARG A 123 6.39 -10.76 -18.55
N GLU A 124 6.48 -9.46 -18.78
CA GLU A 124 7.69 -8.69 -18.51
C GLU A 124 7.91 -8.55 -17.00
N VAL A 125 6.86 -8.18 -16.26
CA VAL A 125 6.90 -8.20 -14.79
C VAL A 125 7.10 -9.64 -14.28
N GLY A 126 6.52 -10.63 -14.96
CA GLY A 126 6.75 -12.04 -14.65
C GLY A 126 8.23 -12.46 -14.72
N MET A 127 8.97 -12.00 -15.73
CA MET A 127 10.40 -12.29 -15.88
C MET A 127 11.21 -11.60 -14.78
N ALA A 128 10.90 -10.33 -14.46
CA ALA A 128 11.56 -9.63 -13.35
C ALA A 128 11.32 -10.32 -12.00
N LEU A 129 10.15 -10.93 -11.80
CA LEU A 129 9.83 -11.73 -10.61
C LEU A 129 10.58 -13.07 -10.57
N ASP A 130 10.76 -13.74 -11.71
CA ASP A 130 11.49 -15.00 -11.81
C ASP A 130 12.99 -14.82 -11.46
N ASP A 131 13.55 -13.64 -11.74
CA ASP A 131 14.94 -13.30 -11.47
C ASP A 131 15.24 -13.05 -9.96
N LEU A 132 14.22 -12.83 -9.13
CA LEU A 132 14.36 -12.63 -7.67
C LEU A 132 14.82 -13.88 -6.89
N GLY A 133 15.10 -14.99 -7.58
CA GLY A 133 15.57 -16.23 -6.98
C GLY A 133 14.46 -17.10 -6.37
N ARG A 134 14.88 -18.26 -5.81
CA ARG A 134 13.96 -19.25 -5.24
C ARG A 134 13.69 -18.92 -3.78
N ALA A 135 12.47 -18.48 -3.49
CA ALA A 135 12.01 -18.33 -2.12
C ALA A 135 11.94 -19.69 -1.40
N TYR A 136 12.28 -19.68 -0.12
CA TYR A 136 12.49 -20.92 0.64
C TYR A 136 11.18 -21.45 1.24
N ASP A 137 10.34 -20.55 1.76
CA ASP A 137 9.11 -20.86 2.50
C ASP A 137 7.85 -20.41 1.77
N PHE A 138 6.84 -21.29 1.70
CA PHE A 138 5.55 -21.00 1.07
C PHE A 138 4.78 -19.93 1.86
N GLY A 139 4.08 -19.04 1.16
CA GLY A 139 3.26 -17.99 1.78
C GLY A 139 4.01 -16.70 2.13
N GLU A 140 5.30 -16.58 1.78
CA GLU A 140 5.98 -15.29 1.83
C GLU A 140 5.30 -14.26 0.93
N SER A 141 5.36 -13.00 1.36
CA SER A 141 4.88 -11.85 0.60
C SER A 141 6.05 -10.93 0.32
N LEU A 142 6.09 -10.42 -0.90
CA LEU A 142 7.09 -9.45 -1.36
C LEU A 142 6.36 -8.17 -1.69
N ARG A 143 6.68 -7.06 -1.03
CA ARG A 143 6.06 -5.75 -1.31
C ARG A 143 7.08 -4.77 -1.85
N VAL A 144 6.80 -4.16 -3.00
CA VAL A 144 7.64 -3.16 -3.65
C VAL A 144 6.95 -1.81 -3.61
N ALA A 145 7.51 -0.83 -2.90
CA ALA A 145 6.94 0.51 -2.75
C ALA A 145 7.40 1.49 -3.84
N LEU A 146 6.50 1.99 -4.69
CA LEU A 146 6.89 2.62 -5.96
C LEU A 146 7.26 4.11 -5.88
N TYR A 147 7.31 4.69 -4.67
CA TYR A 147 7.60 6.11 -4.46
C TYR A 147 9.11 6.46 -4.45
N ARG A 148 9.98 5.45 -4.47
CA ARG A 148 11.44 5.61 -4.42
C ARG A 148 12.00 5.88 -5.80
#